data_AF-A0A0C1UXF8-F1
#
_entry.id   AF-A0A0C1UXF8-F1
#
_cell.length_a   1.000
_cell.length_b   1.000
_cell.length_c   1.000
_cell.angle_alpha   90.00
_cell.angle_beta   90.00
_cell.angle_gamma   90.00
#
_symmetry.space_group_name_H-M   'P 1'
#
loop_
_entity.id
_entity.type
_entity.pdbx_description
1 polymer ?
#
loop_
_entity_poly.entity_id
_entity_poly.type
_entity_poly.pdbx_seq_one_letter_code
_entity_poly.pdbx_strand_id
1 'polypeptide(L)'
;MVQSKNKELDVALELFNAELEKQKLKEKELAVVKKAEKKKSDAVKALQQAEKNPNISQEEKDAVKSAWLKADDDLKRILAGEEPQAEEETKAEEPASEDTEEPQAEEEAS
;
A
#
# COMPACT_ATOMS: atom_id res chain seq x y z
N MET A 1 -36.57 30.35 3.84
CA MET A 1 -36.28 29.11 3.08
C MET A 1 -34.82 28.98 2.62
N VAL A 2 -33.90 29.90 2.94
CA VAL A 2 -32.49 29.82 2.49
C VAL A 2 -31.60 28.96 3.40
N GLN A 3 -31.89 28.91 4.71
CA GLN A 3 -31.06 28.18 5.68
C GLN A 3 -31.10 26.65 5.58
N SER A 4 -32.20 26.07 5.09
CA SER A 4 -32.33 24.61 4.94
C SER A 4 -31.49 24.05 3.80
N LYS A 5 -31.37 24.78 2.68
CA LYS A 5 -30.56 24.37 1.52
C LYS A 5 -29.06 24.33 1.84
N ASN A 6 -28.58 25.24 2.68
CA ASN A 6 -27.17 25.23 3.11
C ASN A 6 -26.87 24.05 4.03
N LYS A 7 -27.81 23.69 4.93
CA LYS A 7 -27.65 22.51 5.81
C LYS A 7 -27.60 21.20 5.03
N GLU A 8 -28.43 21.07 3.99
CA GLU A 8 -28.40 19.88 3.12
C GLU A 8 -27.07 19.79 2.35
N LEU A 9 -26.52 20.92 1.91
CA LEU A 9 -25.20 20.98 1.28
C LEU A 9 -24.08 20.60 2.26
N ASP A 10 -24.12 21.12 3.49
CA ASP A 10 -23.13 20.82 4.52
C ASP A 10 -23.12 19.32 4.86
N VAL A 11 -24.31 18.71 5.01
CA VAL A 11 -24.46 17.27 5.23
C VAL A 11 -23.95 16.46 4.03
N ALA A 12 -24.22 16.91 2.80
CA ALA A 12 -23.72 16.24 1.61
C ALA A 12 -22.18 16.28 1.51
N LEU A 13 -21.56 17.40 1.88
CA LEU A 13 -20.10 17.54 1.95
C LEU A 13 -19.49 16.64 3.03
N GLU A 14 -20.11 16.56 4.21
CA GLU A 14 -19.66 15.67 5.28
C GLU A 14 -19.69 14.20 4.86
N LEU A 15 -20.79 13.76 4.23
CA LEU A 15 -20.92 12.39 3.71
C LEU A 15 -19.91 12.10 2.60
N PHE A 16 -19.66 13.07 1.71
CA PHE A 16 -18.66 12.93 0.65
C PHE A 16 -17.26 12.77 1.24
N ASN A 17 -16.88 13.63 2.19
CA ASN A 17 -15.58 13.55 2.84
C ASN A 17 -15.40 12.23 3.62
N ALA A 18 -16.43 11.76 4.30
CA ALA A 18 -16.40 10.49 5.01
C ALA A 18 -16.19 9.30 4.06
N GLU A 19 -16.86 9.28 2.90
CA GLU A 19 -16.65 8.23 1.89
C GLU A 19 -15.26 8.36 1.22
N LEU A 20 -14.76 9.59 1.03
CA LEU A 20 -13.42 9.84 0.50
C LEU A 20 -12.33 9.30 1.43
N GLU A 21 -12.43 9.55 2.74
CA GLU A 21 -11.50 8.98 3.73
C GLU A 21 -11.59 7.45 3.79
N LYS A 22 -12.80 6.90 3.71
CA LYS A 22 -13.00 5.45 3.62
C LYS A 22 -12.38 4.85 2.36
N GLN A 23 -12.42 5.53 1.22
CA GLN A 23 -11.74 5.07 0.00
C GLN A 23 -10.22 5.09 0.15
N LYS A 24 -9.66 6.16 0.74
CA LYS A 24 -8.22 6.22 1.03
C LYS A 24 -7.75 5.08 1.94
N LEU A 25 -8.53 4.73 2.96
CA LEU A 25 -8.22 3.60 3.84
C LEU A 25 -8.22 2.27 3.08
N LYS A 26 -9.24 2.01 2.27
CA LYS A 26 -9.30 0.81 1.41
C LYS A 26 -8.14 0.73 0.43
N GLU A 27 -7.72 1.86 -0.14
CA GLU A 27 -6.57 1.89 -1.04
C GLU A 27 -5.27 1.52 -0.32
N LYS A 28 -5.07 2.02 0.91
CA LYS A 28 -3.94 1.64 1.76
C LYS A 28 -3.96 0.14 2.09
N GLU A 29 -5.11 -0.40 2.49
CA GLU A 29 -5.28 -1.84 2.75
C GLU A 29 -4.96 -2.68 1.50
N LEU A 30 -5.47 -2.27 0.33
CA LEU A 30 -5.20 -2.96 -0.94
C LEU A 30 -3.71 -2.92 -1.31
N ALA A 31 -3.03 -1.80 -1.06
CA ALA A 31 -1.60 -1.68 -1.32
C ALA A 31 -0.79 -2.64 -0.44
N VAL A 32 -1.18 -2.82 0.84
CA VAL A 32 -0.57 -3.80 1.75
C VAL A 32 -0.77 -5.22 1.24
N VAL A 33 -2.01 -5.58 0.85
CA VAL A 33 -2.32 -6.91 0.28
C VAL A 33 -1.46 -7.18 -0.95
N LYS A 34 -1.41 -6.24 -1.91
CA LYS A 34 -0.59 -6.38 -3.13
C LYS A 34 0.89 -6.59 -2.81
N LYS A 35 1.43 -5.88 -1.81
CA LYS A 35 2.83 -6.06 -1.37
C LYS A 35 3.07 -7.46 -0.81
N ALA A 36 2.14 -7.97 0.01
CA ALA A 36 2.23 -9.32 0.57
C ALA A 36 2.10 -10.42 -0.50
N GLU A 37 1.17 -10.26 -1.44
CA GLU A 37 1.01 -11.18 -2.58
C GLU A 37 2.29 -11.23 -3.43
N LYS A 38 2.91 -10.08 -3.70
CA LYS A 38 4.17 -10.01 -4.43
C LYS A 38 5.29 -10.76 -3.70
N LYS A 39 5.44 -10.57 -2.38
CA LYS A 39 6.45 -11.27 -1.58
C LYS A 39 6.26 -12.77 -1.60
N LYS A 40 5.02 -13.25 -1.44
CA LYS A 40 4.72 -14.69 -1.55
C LYS A 40 5.07 -15.22 -2.94
N SER A 41 4.73 -14.49 -3.99
CA SER A 41 5.08 -14.86 -5.38
C SER A 41 6.60 -14.97 -5.57
N ASP A 42 7.35 -14.01 -5.04
CA ASP A 42 8.83 -14.03 -5.12
C ASP A 42 9.44 -15.15 -4.28
N ALA A 43 8.89 -15.45 -3.10
CA ALA A 43 9.29 -16.60 -2.29
C ALA A 43 9.00 -17.94 -2.98
N VAL A 44 7.87 -18.07 -3.70
CA VAL A 44 7.58 -19.26 -4.52
C VAL A 44 8.63 -19.43 -5.63
N LYS A 45 9.03 -18.35 -6.32
CA LYS A 45 10.08 -18.42 -7.34
C LYS A 45 11.42 -18.86 -6.74
N ALA A 46 11.78 -18.29 -5.58
CA ALA A 46 13.00 -18.67 -4.86
C ALA A 46 12.98 -20.16 -4.48
N LEU A 47 11.85 -20.67 -4.00
CA LEU A 47 11.66 -22.08 -3.65
C LEU A 47 11.82 -22.98 -4.88
N GLN A 48 11.18 -22.64 -6.00
CA GLN A 48 11.32 -23.39 -7.26
C GLN A 48 12.77 -23.38 -7.79
N GLN A 49 13.48 -22.26 -7.64
CA GLN A 49 14.89 -22.16 -8.05
C GLN A 49 15.79 -22.99 -7.14
N ALA A 50 15.54 -22.97 -5.83
CA ALA A 50 16.24 -23.76 -4.85
C ALA A 50 16.08 -25.27 -5.10
N GLU A 51 14.87 -25.72 -5.41
CA GLU A 51 14.59 -27.13 -5.75
C GLU A 51 15.30 -27.59 -7.03
N LYS A 52 15.41 -26.71 -8.03
CA LYS A 52 16.08 -27.00 -9.30
C LYS A 52 17.60 -26.93 -9.22
N ASN A 53 18.16 -26.32 -8.17
CA ASN A 53 19.59 -26.12 -8.04
C ASN A 53 20.22 -27.27 -7.23
N PRO A 54 21.02 -28.15 -7.87
CA PRO A 54 21.68 -29.24 -7.16
C PRO A 54 22.84 -28.78 -6.26
N ASN A 55 23.30 -27.54 -6.41
CA ASN A 55 24.47 -27.01 -5.69
C ASN A 55 24.14 -26.29 -4.37
N ILE A 56 22.86 -26.11 -4.04
CA ILE A 56 22.50 -25.47 -2.75
C ILE A 56 22.50 -26.49 -1.63
N SER A 57 22.92 -26.03 -0.45
CA SER A 57 22.91 -26.81 0.77
C SER A 57 21.49 -27.08 1.26
N GLN A 58 21.35 -28.07 2.15
CA GLN A 58 20.07 -28.34 2.81
C GLN A 58 19.62 -27.17 3.68
N GLU A 59 20.55 -26.50 4.35
CA GLU A 59 20.28 -25.33 5.17
C GLU A 59 19.70 -24.16 4.35
N GLU A 60 20.23 -23.92 3.15
CA GLU A 60 19.68 -22.94 2.21
C GLU A 60 18.28 -23.32 1.72
N LYS A 61 18.03 -24.61 1.44
CA LYS A 61 16.68 -25.11 1.09
C LYS A 61 15.68 -24.85 2.21
N ASP A 62 16.07 -25.14 3.44
CA ASP A 62 15.22 -24.97 4.61
C ASP A 62 14.97 -23.49 4.90
N ALA A 63 15.96 -22.62 4.71
CA ALA A 63 15.81 -21.18 4.83
C ALA A 63 14.82 -20.61 3.80
N VAL A 64 14.93 -21.01 2.52
CA VAL A 64 14.01 -20.57 1.46
C VAL A 64 12.59 -21.09 1.70
N LYS A 65 12.45 -22.34 2.16
CA LYS A 65 11.15 -22.92 2.52
C LYS A 65 10.52 -22.20 3.72
N SER A 66 11.31 -21.87 4.73
CA SER A 66 10.87 -21.09 5.89
C SER A 66 10.42 -19.69 5.47
N ALA A 67 11.16 -19.02 4.59
CA ALA A 67 10.78 -17.72 4.05
C ALA A 67 9.46 -17.78 3.26
N TRP A 68 9.24 -18.84 2.48
CA TRP A 68 7.97 -19.06 1.79
C TRP A 68 6.80 -19.28 2.75
N LEU A 69 6.97 -20.11 3.78
CA LEU A 69 5.93 -20.33 4.80
C LEU A 69 5.59 -19.03 5.52
N LYS A 70 6.59 -18.24 5.91
CA LYS A 70 6.39 -16.94 6.55
C LYS A 70 5.60 -15.98 5.65
N ALA A 71 5.98 -15.86 4.37
CA ALA A 71 5.27 -14.99 3.43
C ALA A 71 3.82 -15.46 3.17
N ASP A 72 3.57 -16.76 3.19
CA ASP A 72 2.21 -17.32 3.09
C ASP A 72 1.36 -17.01 4.32
N ASP A 73 1.92 -17.17 5.52
CA ASP A 73 1.24 -16.88 6.78
C ASP A 73 0.99 -15.37 6.97
N ASP A 74 1.94 -14.52 6.60
CA ASP A 74 1.77 -13.06 6.61
C ASP A 74 0.66 -12.63 5.65
N LEU A 75 0.57 -13.23 4.45
CA LEU A 75 -0.54 -12.95 3.53
C LEU A 75 -1.89 -13.38 4.12
N LYS A 76 -1.98 -14.56 4.73
CA LYS A 76 -3.22 -15.02 5.38
C LYS A 76 -3.64 -14.07 6.51
N ARG A 77 -2.68 -13.63 7.33
CA ARG A 77 -2.89 -12.67 8.41
C ARG A 77 -3.45 -11.36 7.87
N ILE A 78 -2.82 -10.78 6.85
CA ILE A 78 -3.25 -9.52 6.24
C ILE A 78 -4.65 -9.66 5.64
N LEU A 79 -4.95 -10.77 4.96
CA LEU A 79 -6.29 -11.04 4.41
C LEU A 79 -7.36 -11.23 5.50
N ALA A 80 -6.97 -11.62 6.72
CA ALA A 80 -7.85 -11.69 7.88
C ALA A 80 -8.10 -10.32 8.56
N GLY A 81 -7.48 -9.25 8.06
CA GLY A 81 -7.62 -7.89 8.60
C GLY A 81 -6.66 -7.55 9.74
N GLU A 82 -5.65 -8.38 9.99
CA GLU A 82 -4.56 -8.04 10.90
C GLU A 82 -3.55 -7.10 10.22
N GLU A 83 -2.94 -6.20 11.01
CA GLU A 83 -1.92 -5.30 10.49
C GLU A 83 -0.71 -6.07 9.96
N PRO A 84 -0.11 -5.63 8.84
CA PRO A 84 1.12 -6.23 8.34
C PRO A 84 2.19 -6.12 9.42
N GLN A 85 2.87 -7.22 9.72
CA GLN A 85 4.05 -7.11 10.57
C GLN A 85 5.05 -6.18 9.88
N ALA A 86 5.59 -5.23 10.65
CA ALA A 86 6.64 -4.36 10.19
C ALA A 86 7.81 -5.22 9.70
N GLU A 87 7.95 -5.34 8.38
CA GLU A 87 9.23 -5.67 7.80
C GLU A 87 10.08 -4.42 7.90
N GLU A 88 11.34 -4.56 8.33
CA GLU A 88 12.34 -3.49 8.29
C GLU A 88 12.20 -2.73 6.98
N GLU A 89 11.64 -1.53 7.07
CA GLU A 89 11.45 -0.65 5.94
C GLU A 89 12.84 -0.25 5.48
N THR A 90 13.34 -0.88 4.43
CA THR A 90 14.23 -0.18 3.50
C THR A 90 13.41 1.00 2.95
N LYS A 91 13.53 2.13 3.65
CA LYS A 91 13.15 3.49 3.30
C LYS A 91 12.82 3.61 1.82
N ALA A 92 11.53 3.62 1.49
CA ALA A 92 11.10 4.13 0.20
C ALA A 92 11.40 5.64 0.23
N GLU A 93 12.37 6.06 -0.59
CA GLU A 93 12.55 7.46 -0.97
C GLU A 93 11.17 8.04 -1.36
N GLU A 94 10.74 9.06 -0.63
CA GLU A 94 9.73 9.98 -1.15
C GLU A 94 10.26 10.53 -2.48
N PRO A 95 9.52 10.44 -3.60
CA PRO A 95 9.79 11.35 -4.69
C PRO A 95 9.35 12.73 -4.19
N ALA A 96 10.33 13.57 -3.82
CA ALA A 96 10.12 15.00 -3.69
C ALA A 96 9.47 15.46 -5.00
N SER A 97 8.18 15.77 -4.94
CA SER A 97 7.43 16.22 -6.09
C SER A 97 7.99 17.57 -6.51
N GLU A 98 8.57 17.61 -7.71
CA GLU A 98 8.72 18.83 -8.50
C GLU A 98 7.34 19.46 -8.64
N ASP A 99 7.03 20.47 -7.83
CA ASP A 99 5.95 21.38 -8.12
C ASP A 99 6.54 22.63 -8.77
N THR A 100 6.25 22.71 -10.07
CA THR A 100 6.61 23.75 -11.00
C THR A 100 5.61 24.89 -10.80
N GLU A 101 6.04 26.05 -10.28
CA GLU A 101 5.16 27.22 -10.24
C GLU A 101 5.91 28.50 -10.65
N GLU A 102 5.74 28.86 -11.93
CA GLU A 102 5.65 30.24 -12.43
C GLU A 102 4.88 30.19 -13.76
N PRO A 103 4.13 31.24 -14.19
CA PRO A 103 3.88 32.54 -13.54
C PRO A 103 2.38 32.89 -13.42
N GLN A 104 1.97 33.66 -12.42
CA GLN A 104 0.69 34.40 -12.48
C GLN A 104 0.96 35.84 -12.94
N ALA A 105 0.54 36.12 -14.17
CA ALA A 105 0.23 37.47 -14.60
C ALA A 105 -1.03 37.95 -13.88
N GLU A 106 -1.00 39.15 -13.31
CA GLU A 106 -2.16 40.04 -13.33
C GLU A 106 -1.73 41.51 -13.26
N GLU A 107 -2.34 42.26 -14.15
CA GLU A 107 -2.14 43.64 -14.56
C GLU A 107 -2.97 44.58 -13.64
N GLU A 108 -2.42 45.77 -13.39
CA GLU A 108 -3.03 47.05 -12.99
C GLU A 108 -4.27 47.10 -12.06
N ALA A 109 -4.14 47.87 -10.96
CA ALA A 109 -4.80 49.18 -10.80
C ALA A 109 -4.69 49.71 -9.35
N SER A 110 -3.92 50.78 -9.15
CA SER A 110 -4.23 51.94 -8.28
C SER A 110 -3.18 53.03 -8.41
#